data_AF-A0A6A3IC05-F1
#
_entry.id   AF-A0A6A3IC05-F1
#
_cell.length_a   1.000
_cell.length_b   1.000
_cell.length_c   1.000
_cell.angle_alpha   90.00
_cell.angle_beta   90.00
_cell.angle_gamma   90.00
#
_symmetry.space_group_name_H-M   'P 1'
#
loop_
_entity.id
_entity.type
_entity.pdbx_description
1 polymer ?
#
loop_
_entity_poly.entity_id
_entity_poly.type
_entity_poly.pdbx_seq_one_letter_code
_entity_poly.pdbx_strand_id
1 'polypeptide(L)'
;MGKCLRLCVAMIVAGMLAELAAPHHHHDHREIQGHRGLASSTTDYECPVCGMTTNNAYYVSMTHGQKIYACSMGPQSTSEYSFKVRNAAYLAANMAEFIVNPTETDYTNCEDACSECADGIKDPVTGDAVTTDNFVYVCLDKGQKLYFASLENRNSYLDNVNRKPRYLVDDVLCSGTSCSDATTITTLSPAALSFVSEYSSASGGGTTSSSSSSAAMSEMSSASSDFCTGQGSVMFNGFQTSINGSCVMLIFQPW
;
A
#
# COMPACT_ATOMS: atom_id res chain seq x y z
N MET A 1 40.63 -77.82 -16.87
CA MET A 1 42.00 -77.26 -16.96
C MET A 1 41.96 -75.85 -16.38
N GLY A 2 42.86 -75.55 -15.43
CA GLY A 2 43.03 -74.24 -14.75
C GLY A 2 42.04 -73.97 -13.62
N LYS A 3 42.33 -74.28 -12.34
CA LYS A 3 43.09 -73.49 -11.32
C LYS A 3 42.37 -72.14 -11.03
N CYS A 4 41.98 -71.77 -9.80
CA CYS A 4 42.68 -71.81 -8.51
C CYS A 4 41.63 -71.77 -7.35
N LEU A 5 41.76 -72.63 -6.33
CA LEU A 5 42.45 -72.38 -5.05
C LEU A 5 41.54 -71.62 -4.05
N ARG A 6 40.81 -72.29 -3.14
CA ARG A 6 41.21 -72.86 -1.83
C ARG A 6 41.63 -71.83 -0.78
N LEU A 7 41.21 -72.15 0.46
CA LEU A 7 41.61 -71.65 1.78
C LEU A 7 40.96 -70.32 2.22
N CYS A 8 40.62 -70.08 3.49
CA CYS A 8 40.42 -70.90 4.68
C CYS A 8 40.05 -69.94 5.81
N VAL A 9 39.37 -70.47 6.84
CA VAL A 9 39.55 -70.11 8.26
C VAL A 9 38.96 -68.78 8.76
N ALA A 10 38.06 -68.98 9.73
CA ALA A 10 37.52 -68.01 10.66
C ALA A 10 38.61 -67.31 11.49
N MET A 11 38.38 -66.07 11.91
CA MET A 11 38.31 -65.74 13.34
C MET A 11 37.85 -64.31 13.59
N ILE A 12 37.19 -64.20 14.73
CA ILE A 12 36.65 -63.04 15.43
C ILE A 12 37.75 -61.99 15.68
N VAL A 13 37.44 -60.71 15.43
CA VAL A 13 38.09 -59.59 16.12
C VAL A 13 37.00 -58.57 16.48
N ALA A 14 36.84 -58.35 17.78
CA ALA A 14 36.11 -57.22 18.34
C ALA A 14 36.92 -55.93 18.12
N GLY A 15 36.26 -54.89 17.63
CA GLY A 15 36.82 -53.56 17.48
C GLY A 15 35.76 -52.51 17.81
N MET A 16 35.86 -51.92 18.99
CA MET A 16 35.25 -50.62 19.29
C MET A 16 35.98 -49.56 18.47
N LEU A 17 35.27 -48.89 17.56
CA LEU A 17 35.65 -47.60 17.00
C LEU A 17 34.38 -46.75 16.89
N ALA A 18 34.47 -45.55 17.46
CA ALA A 18 33.50 -44.50 17.35
C ALA A 18 33.55 -43.83 15.96
N GLU A 19 32.39 -43.29 15.59
CA GLU A 19 32.11 -42.25 14.59
C GLU A 19 32.07 -42.58 13.09
N LEU A 20 31.13 -41.86 12.45
CA LEU A 20 30.81 -41.70 11.02
C LEU A 20 29.74 -42.62 10.41
N ALA A 21 28.47 -42.29 10.71
CA ALA A 21 27.38 -42.43 9.73
C ALA A 21 27.04 -41.04 9.19
N ALA A 22 27.44 -40.81 7.94
CA ALA A 22 27.10 -39.67 7.10
C ALA A 22 25.60 -39.66 6.76
N PRO A 23 25.07 -38.51 6.31
CA PRO A 23 23.69 -38.10 6.51
C PRO A 23 22.74 -38.72 5.49
N HIS A 24 21.56 -39.13 5.95
CA HIS A 24 20.42 -39.30 5.07
C HIS A 24 20.03 -37.93 4.52
N HIS A 25 20.28 -37.76 3.22
CA HIS A 25 19.84 -36.64 2.43
C HIS A 25 18.32 -36.76 2.22
N HIS A 26 17.54 -36.03 3.01
CA HIS A 26 16.16 -35.73 2.71
C HIS A 26 15.96 -34.23 2.89
N HIS A 27 15.62 -33.59 1.78
CA HIS A 27 15.26 -32.19 1.57
C HIS A 27 15.23 -31.31 2.83
N ASP A 28 16.31 -30.57 2.99
CA ASP A 28 16.41 -29.36 3.76
C ASP A 28 15.37 -28.36 3.22
N HIS A 29 14.20 -28.31 3.86
CA HIS A 29 13.38 -27.12 3.80
C HIS A 29 14.16 -26.05 4.53
N ARG A 30 14.99 -25.34 3.76
CA ARG A 30 15.56 -24.05 4.16
C ARG A 30 14.39 -23.22 4.68
N GLU A 31 14.34 -23.11 6.00
CA GLU A 31 13.51 -22.19 6.74
C GLU A 31 13.90 -20.81 6.25
N ILE A 32 13.20 -20.32 5.23
CA ILE A 32 13.09 -18.91 4.99
C ILE A 32 12.42 -18.42 6.27
N GLN A 33 13.21 -17.81 7.15
CA GLN A 33 12.78 -16.83 8.13
C GLN A 33 12.09 -15.69 7.36
N GLY A 34 10.92 -15.98 6.80
CA GLY A 34 9.99 -15.01 6.28
C GLY A 34 9.24 -14.56 7.50
N HIS A 35 9.51 -13.33 7.91
CA HIS A 35 8.79 -12.59 8.93
C HIS A 35 7.40 -13.18 9.22
N ARG A 36 7.28 -13.91 10.34
CA ARG A 36 6.07 -13.88 11.17
C ARG A 36 5.89 -12.44 11.65
N GLY A 37 5.55 -11.53 10.73
CA GLY A 37 5.07 -10.18 11.01
C GLY A 37 3.65 -10.35 11.55
N LEU A 38 3.51 -10.33 12.87
CA LEU A 38 3.07 -9.17 13.64
C LEU A 38 1.58 -8.84 13.38
N ALA A 39 0.80 -8.94 14.47
CA ALA A 39 -0.60 -8.54 14.67
C ALA A 39 -1.62 -9.17 13.68
N SER A 40 -2.49 -10.11 14.04
CA SER A 40 -3.51 -10.03 15.11
C SER A 40 -4.12 -8.63 15.30
N SER A 41 -4.34 -7.89 14.22
CA SER A 41 -5.40 -6.89 14.23
C SER A 41 -6.72 -7.60 13.98
N THR A 42 -7.62 -7.57 14.97
CA THR A 42 -9.01 -8.04 14.89
C THR A 42 -9.92 -7.00 14.22
N THR A 43 -9.37 -6.17 13.34
CA THR A 43 -10.17 -5.23 12.57
C THR A 43 -10.93 -6.03 11.53
N ASP A 44 -12.26 -6.07 11.69
CA ASP A 44 -13.22 -6.57 10.71
C ASP A 44 -13.16 -5.70 9.45
N TYR A 45 -12.04 -5.74 8.72
CA TYR A 45 -11.94 -5.01 7.47
C TYR A 45 -12.89 -5.65 6.47
N GLU A 46 -13.52 -4.80 5.67
CA GLU A 46 -14.34 -5.20 4.54
C GLU A 46 -13.53 -5.11 3.25
N CYS A 47 -13.76 -6.07 2.34
CA CYS A 47 -13.07 -6.12 1.07
C CYS A 47 -13.54 -4.97 0.17
N PRO A 48 -12.66 -4.10 -0.34
CA PRO A 48 -13.07 -2.94 -1.14
C PRO A 48 -13.81 -3.34 -2.43
N VAL A 49 -13.56 -4.55 -2.92
CA VAL A 49 -14.17 -5.07 -4.16
C VAL A 49 -15.64 -5.48 -3.99
N CYS A 50 -16.04 -5.95 -2.80
CA CYS A 50 -17.35 -6.60 -2.64
C CYS A 50 -18.05 -6.40 -1.29
N GLY A 51 -17.43 -5.68 -0.34
CA GLY A 51 -17.97 -5.43 0.99
C GLY A 51 -18.01 -6.64 1.93
N MET A 52 -17.58 -7.82 1.50
CA MET A 52 -17.52 -8.98 2.39
C MET A 52 -16.33 -8.89 3.34
N THR A 53 -16.45 -9.53 4.51
CA THR A 53 -15.37 -9.65 5.48
C THR A 53 -14.09 -10.18 4.83
N THR A 54 -12.99 -9.52 5.16
CA THR A 54 -11.67 -9.89 4.66
C THR A 54 -11.13 -11.16 5.29
N ASN A 55 -10.07 -11.69 4.71
CA ASN A 55 -9.31 -12.79 5.27
C ASN A 55 -7.83 -12.40 5.30
N ASN A 56 -7.17 -12.54 6.44
CA ASN A 56 -5.77 -12.12 6.62
C ASN A 56 -4.77 -12.88 5.73
N ALA A 57 -5.17 -13.99 5.12
CA ALA A 57 -4.38 -14.72 4.13
C ALA A 57 -4.56 -14.23 2.68
N TYR A 58 -5.45 -13.25 2.46
CA TYR A 58 -5.78 -12.65 1.17
C TYR A 58 -5.54 -11.15 1.23
N TYR A 59 -4.44 -10.69 0.64
CA TYR A 59 -4.09 -9.28 0.68
C TYR A 59 -3.20 -8.88 -0.50
N VAL A 60 -3.22 -7.58 -0.78
CA VAL A 60 -2.29 -6.90 -1.66
C VAL A 60 -1.18 -6.32 -0.78
N SER A 61 0.06 -6.70 -1.03
CA SER A 61 1.23 -6.09 -0.39
C SER A 61 1.71 -4.95 -1.25
N MET A 62 1.66 -3.75 -0.70
CA MET A 62 2.23 -2.56 -1.30
C MET A 62 3.75 -2.59 -1.15
N THR A 63 4.44 -1.80 -1.96
CA THR A 63 5.87 -1.52 -1.79
C THR A 63 6.13 -1.06 -0.36
N HIS A 64 7.21 -1.57 0.23
CA HIS A 64 7.57 -1.37 1.64
C HIS A 64 6.59 -1.98 2.68
N GLY A 65 5.66 -2.83 2.26
CA GLY A 65 5.02 -3.84 3.13
C GLY A 65 3.67 -3.49 3.74
N GLN A 66 3.08 -2.33 3.42
CA GLN A 66 1.68 -2.07 3.78
C GLN A 66 0.75 -3.08 3.10
N LYS A 67 -0.35 -3.45 3.76
CA LYS A 67 -1.27 -4.49 3.28
C LYS A 67 -2.68 -3.94 3.13
N ILE A 68 -3.31 -4.22 1.99
CA ILE A 68 -4.75 -4.03 1.78
C ILE A 68 -5.40 -5.40 1.67
N TYR A 69 -6.34 -5.69 2.56
CA TYR A 69 -6.95 -7.01 2.67
C TYR A 69 -8.12 -7.20 1.70
N ALA A 70 -8.26 -8.43 1.22
CA ALA A 70 -9.35 -8.86 0.36
C ALA A 70 -10.09 -10.06 0.99
N CYS A 71 -11.29 -10.35 0.50
CA CYS A 71 -12.03 -11.54 0.90
C CYS A 71 -11.46 -12.80 0.24
N SER A 72 -11.68 -13.97 0.86
CA SER A 72 -11.17 -15.27 0.39
C SER A 72 -11.95 -15.90 -0.76
N MET A 73 -12.53 -15.09 -1.65
CA MET A 73 -13.30 -15.59 -2.79
C MET A 73 -12.40 -16.25 -3.84
N GLY A 74 -12.90 -17.35 -4.42
CA GLY A 74 -12.33 -17.92 -5.64
C GLY A 74 -12.54 -17.00 -6.85
N PRO A 75 -11.86 -17.26 -7.98
CA PRO A 75 -11.96 -16.42 -9.17
C PRO A 75 -13.40 -16.27 -9.68
N GLN A 76 -13.84 -15.03 -9.86
CA GLN A 76 -15.16 -14.68 -10.39
C GLN A 76 -15.05 -14.06 -11.78
N SER A 77 -16.12 -14.18 -12.56
CA SER A 77 -16.25 -13.43 -13.82
C SER A 77 -16.58 -11.98 -13.50
N THR A 78 -15.99 -11.05 -14.24
CA THR A 78 -16.32 -9.62 -14.16
C THR A 78 -16.73 -9.12 -15.55
N SER A 79 -17.40 -7.98 -15.62
CA SER A 79 -17.80 -7.39 -16.91
C SER A 79 -16.63 -6.83 -17.71
N GLU A 80 -15.52 -6.54 -17.04
CA GLU A 80 -14.36 -5.83 -17.60
C GLU A 80 -13.37 -6.78 -18.26
N TYR A 81 -13.36 -8.05 -17.86
CA TYR A 81 -12.37 -9.03 -18.30
C TYR A 81 -13.02 -10.31 -18.84
N SER A 82 -12.45 -10.87 -19.90
CA SER A 82 -12.90 -12.13 -20.51
C SER A 82 -12.49 -13.39 -19.72
N PHE A 83 -11.73 -13.21 -18.64
CA PHE A 83 -11.23 -14.28 -17.77
C PHE A 83 -11.68 -14.05 -16.33
N LYS A 84 -11.67 -15.13 -15.53
CA LYS A 84 -12.02 -15.05 -14.11
C LYS A 84 -10.84 -14.56 -13.29
N VAL A 85 -11.12 -13.74 -12.29
CA VAL A 85 -10.12 -13.15 -11.39
C VAL A 85 -10.62 -13.16 -9.95
N ARG A 86 -9.70 -13.34 -9.01
CA ARG A 86 -9.97 -13.21 -7.57
C ARG A 86 -9.98 -11.75 -7.19
N ASN A 87 -10.71 -11.42 -6.13
CA ASN A 87 -10.81 -10.05 -5.63
C ASN A 87 -9.45 -9.47 -5.23
N ALA A 88 -8.53 -10.26 -4.68
CA ALA A 88 -7.17 -9.78 -4.39
C ALA A 88 -6.41 -9.34 -5.66
N ALA A 89 -6.51 -10.12 -6.74
CA ALA A 89 -5.87 -9.79 -8.03
C ALA A 89 -6.56 -8.61 -8.72
N TYR A 90 -7.90 -8.54 -8.66
CA TYR A 90 -8.68 -7.41 -9.16
C TYR A 90 -8.33 -6.12 -8.43
N LEU A 91 -8.32 -6.15 -7.10
CA LEU A 91 -7.95 -5.02 -6.24
C LEU A 91 -6.54 -4.52 -6.54
N ALA A 92 -5.56 -5.43 -6.60
CA ALA A 92 -4.18 -5.08 -6.91
C ALA A 92 -4.02 -4.41 -8.28
N ALA A 93 -4.79 -4.86 -9.28
CA ALA A 93 -4.75 -4.29 -10.61
C ALA A 93 -5.46 -2.93 -10.67
N ASN A 94 -6.64 -2.80 -10.05
CA ASN A 94 -7.56 -1.68 -10.23
C ASN A 94 -7.69 -0.82 -8.98
N MET A 95 -6.63 -0.64 -8.19
CA MET A 95 -6.69 0.06 -6.90
C MET A 95 -7.36 1.44 -7.00
N ALA A 96 -7.15 2.17 -8.10
CA ALA A 96 -7.77 3.47 -8.36
C ALA A 96 -9.30 3.47 -8.36
N GLU A 97 -9.93 2.37 -8.78
CA GLU A 97 -11.40 2.22 -8.78
C GLU A 97 -11.98 2.24 -7.37
N PHE A 98 -11.19 1.83 -6.37
CA PHE A 98 -11.64 1.70 -4.99
C PHE A 98 -11.24 2.89 -4.14
N ILE A 99 -10.61 3.92 -4.70
CA ILE A 99 -10.25 5.11 -3.94
C ILE A 99 -11.48 5.99 -3.78
N VAL A 100 -11.78 6.34 -2.54
CA VAL A 100 -12.88 7.26 -2.19
C VAL A 100 -12.30 8.66 -2.03
N ASN A 101 -12.84 9.62 -2.79
CA ASN A 101 -12.40 11.01 -2.68
C ASN A 101 -12.95 11.68 -1.41
N PRO A 102 -12.26 12.70 -0.85
CA PRO A 102 -12.70 13.39 0.37
C PRO A 102 -14.07 14.09 0.28
N THR A 103 -14.55 14.42 -0.91
CA THR A 103 -15.89 14.99 -1.11
C THR A 103 -17.01 13.94 -1.11
N GLU A 104 -16.66 12.65 -1.20
CA GLU A 104 -17.62 11.55 -1.25
C GLU A 104 -18.09 11.16 0.16
N THR A 105 -19.36 10.76 0.27
CA THR A 105 -19.96 10.40 1.58
C THR A 105 -19.27 9.20 2.22
N ASP A 106 -18.82 8.26 1.40
CA ASP A 106 -18.17 7.03 1.85
C ASP A 106 -16.78 7.27 2.44
N TYR A 107 -16.24 8.49 2.30
CA TYR A 107 -14.97 8.87 2.90
C TYR A 107 -15.03 8.80 4.43
N THR A 108 -16.23 8.99 4.99
CA THR A 108 -16.49 8.86 6.43
C THR A 108 -16.25 7.46 6.99
N ASN A 109 -16.18 6.43 6.13
CA ASN A 109 -15.79 5.08 6.54
C ASN A 109 -14.31 4.98 6.93
N CYS A 110 -13.49 5.96 6.51
CA CYS A 110 -12.09 6.07 6.90
C CYS A 110 -11.95 7.10 8.00
N GLU A 111 -11.89 6.64 9.26
CA GLU A 111 -11.59 7.52 10.37
C GLU A 111 -10.21 8.17 10.21
N ASP A 112 -10.13 9.46 10.57
CA ASP A 112 -8.90 10.25 10.61
C ASP A 112 -8.03 9.86 11.81
N ALA A 113 -7.54 8.63 11.77
CA ALA A 113 -6.69 8.02 12.78
C ALA A 113 -5.77 6.98 12.11
N CYS A 114 -4.66 6.66 12.77
CA CYS A 114 -3.73 5.63 12.31
C CYS A 114 -3.38 4.68 13.46
N SER A 115 -4.27 3.73 13.76
CA SER A 115 -3.99 2.68 14.75
C SER A 115 -2.87 1.76 14.26
N GLU A 116 -2.78 1.52 12.96
CA GLU A 116 -1.77 0.68 12.31
C GLU A 116 -0.38 1.31 12.33
N CYS A 117 -0.26 2.63 12.57
CA CYS A 117 1.04 3.29 12.71
C CYS A 117 1.88 2.70 13.87
N ALA A 118 1.22 2.13 14.89
CA ALA A 118 1.91 1.43 15.98
C ALA A 118 2.65 0.16 15.51
N ASP A 119 2.25 -0.43 14.38
CA ASP A 119 2.88 -1.61 13.80
C ASP A 119 4.11 -1.27 12.94
N GLY A 120 4.46 0.02 12.81
CA GLY A 120 5.64 0.48 12.09
C GLY A 120 5.50 0.44 10.57
N ILE A 121 4.32 0.80 10.07
CA ILE A 121 4.04 0.86 8.63
C ILE A 121 4.93 1.88 7.90
N LYS A 122 5.19 1.61 6.62
CA LYS A 122 6.12 2.39 5.79
C LYS A 122 5.41 3.00 4.58
N ASP A 123 5.82 4.20 4.22
CA ASP A 123 5.33 4.89 3.02
C ASP A 123 5.62 4.05 1.76
N PRO A 124 4.63 3.76 0.89
CA PRO A 124 4.83 2.93 -0.30
C PRO A 124 5.73 3.58 -1.35
N VAL A 125 5.83 4.91 -1.35
CA VAL A 125 6.61 5.69 -2.32
C VAL A 125 8.07 5.77 -1.89
N THR A 126 8.33 6.13 -0.62
CA THR A 126 9.70 6.43 -0.15
C THR A 126 10.27 5.40 0.83
N GLY A 127 9.43 4.63 1.52
CA GLY A 127 9.85 3.71 2.58
C GLY A 127 10.05 4.38 3.94
N ASP A 128 9.75 5.68 4.05
CA ASP A 128 9.80 6.42 5.30
C ASP A 128 8.79 5.88 6.32
N ALA A 129 9.06 6.10 7.61
CA ALA A 129 8.14 5.70 8.66
C ALA A 129 6.88 6.58 8.63
N VAL A 130 5.71 5.94 8.68
CA VAL A 130 4.46 6.63 8.97
C VAL A 130 4.18 6.48 10.47
N THR A 131 3.94 7.61 11.13
CA THR A 131 3.62 7.72 12.55
C THR A 131 2.30 8.45 12.73
N THR A 132 1.77 8.44 13.95
CA THR A 132 0.57 9.22 14.30
C THR A 132 0.73 10.73 14.10
N ASP A 133 1.96 11.23 13.97
CA ASP A 133 2.24 12.66 13.86
C ASP A 133 2.34 13.15 12.42
N ASN A 134 2.66 12.26 11.47
CA ASN A 134 2.92 12.62 10.07
C ASN A 134 2.01 11.89 9.06
N PHE A 135 1.11 11.02 9.51
CA PHE A 135 0.32 10.21 8.60
C PHE A 135 -0.60 11.07 7.71
N VAL A 136 -0.65 10.66 6.47
CA VAL A 136 -1.63 11.07 5.47
C VAL A 136 -2.16 9.78 4.86
N TYR A 137 -3.40 9.74 4.39
CA TYR A 137 -3.96 8.49 3.87
C TYR A 137 -4.80 8.68 2.61
N VAL A 138 -4.91 7.58 1.87
CA VAL A 138 -5.93 7.36 0.86
C VAL A 138 -6.98 6.43 1.46
N CYS A 139 -8.23 6.85 1.41
CA CYS A 139 -9.36 6.03 1.80
C CYS A 139 -9.71 5.09 0.65
N LEU A 140 -9.89 3.82 0.97
CA LEU A 140 -10.46 2.84 0.06
C LEU A 140 -11.90 2.57 0.44
N ASP A 141 -12.71 2.14 -0.54
CA ASP A 141 -14.08 1.75 -0.28
C ASP A 141 -14.12 0.72 0.86
N LYS A 142 -15.14 0.85 1.70
CA LYS A 142 -15.32 0.06 2.93
C LYS A 142 -14.27 0.28 4.02
N GLY A 143 -13.60 1.44 4.01
CA GLY A 143 -12.89 1.97 5.17
C GLY A 143 -11.43 1.52 5.36
N GLN A 144 -10.91 0.68 4.46
CA GLN A 144 -9.48 0.37 4.47
C GLN A 144 -8.66 1.59 4.04
N LYS A 145 -7.44 1.73 4.58
CA LYS A 145 -6.58 2.88 4.35
C LYS A 145 -5.22 2.47 3.80
N LEU A 146 -4.69 3.30 2.92
CA LEU A 146 -3.29 3.27 2.50
C LEU A 146 -2.60 4.53 3.03
N TYR A 147 -1.53 4.35 3.80
CA TYR A 147 -0.89 5.45 4.52
C TYR A 147 0.37 5.95 3.83
N PHE A 148 0.69 7.23 4.06
CA PHE A 148 1.83 7.95 3.50
C PHE A 148 2.44 8.82 4.60
N ALA A 149 3.75 9.05 4.52
CA ALA A 149 4.50 9.89 5.45
C ALA A 149 4.41 11.39 5.10
N SER A 150 3.89 11.74 3.91
CA SER A 150 3.74 13.11 3.46
C SER A 150 2.61 13.27 2.43
N LEU A 151 2.10 14.51 2.29
CA LEU A 151 1.09 14.85 1.30
C LEU A 151 1.64 14.73 -0.13
N GLU A 152 2.93 15.02 -0.32
CA GLU A 152 3.61 14.87 -1.59
C GLU A 152 3.61 13.41 -2.07
N ASN A 153 3.93 12.46 -1.18
CA ASN A 153 3.93 11.04 -1.50
C ASN A 153 2.52 10.52 -1.82
N ARG A 154 1.51 10.96 -1.03
CA ARG A 154 0.10 10.68 -1.32
C ARG A 154 -0.30 11.18 -2.71
N ASN A 155 0.05 12.42 -3.06
CA ASN A 155 -0.31 13.00 -4.34
C ASN A 155 0.41 12.31 -5.51
N SER A 156 1.71 12.00 -5.34
CA SER A 156 2.48 11.21 -6.31
C SER A 156 1.85 9.85 -6.57
N TYR A 157 1.30 9.21 -5.53
CA TYR A 157 0.56 7.96 -5.68
C TYR A 157 -0.74 8.15 -6.49
N LEU A 158 -1.56 9.13 -6.11
CA LEU A 158 -2.82 9.44 -6.78
C LEU A 158 -2.64 9.80 -8.26
N ASP A 159 -1.54 10.46 -8.61
CA ASP A 159 -1.21 10.84 -10.00
C ASP A 159 -0.94 9.64 -10.93
N ASN A 160 -0.58 8.49 -10.36
CA ASN A 160 -0.07 7.34 -11.10
C ASN A 160 -0.90 6.07 -10.95
N VAL A 161 -1.72 5.95 -9.89
CA VAL A 161 -2.51 4.74 -9.61
C VAL A 161 -3.50 4.39 -10.72
N ASN A 162 -3.98 5.37 -11.50
CA ASN A 162 -4.88 5.18 -12.65
C ASN A 162 -4.17 5.00 -14.00
N ARG A 163 -2.82 4.91 -14.04
CA ARG A 163 -2.06 4.84 -15.31
C ARG A 163 -1.67 3.44 -15.73
N LYS A 164 -1.46 2.54 -14.76
CA LYS A 164 -1.10 1.14 -15.01
C LYS A 164 -1.58 0.24 -13.88
N PRO A 165 -1.82 -1.06 -14.15
CA PRO A 165 -2.12 -2.00 -13.10
C PRO A 165 -0.97 -2.10 -12.08
N ARG A 166 -1.32 -2.35 -10.80
CA ARG A 166 -0.35 -2.69 -9.75
C ARG A 166 0.70 -1.59 -9.50
N TYR A 167 0.30 -0.33 -9.53
CA TYR A 167 1.19 0.77 -9.15
C TYR A 167 1.57 0.67 -7.65
N LEU A 168 2.87 0.54 -7.36
CA LEU A 168 3.43 0.31 -6.02
C LEU A 168 2.88 -0.93 -5.29
N VAL A 169 2.54 -1.97 -6.05
CA VAL A 169 2.20 -3.30 -5.50
C VAL A 169 3.39 -4.23 -5.72
N ASP A 170 3.88 -4.83 -4.64
CA ASP A 170 4.97 -5.81 -4.67
C ASP A 170 4.42 -7.23 -4.89
N ASP A 171 3.40 -7.61 -4.12
CA ASP A 171 2.86 -8.96 -4.12
C ASP A 171 1.34 -8.98 -3.97
N VAL A 172 0.72 -10.04 -4.49
CA VAL A 172 -0.71 -10.33 -4.30
C VAL A 172 -0.83 -11.73 -3.74
N LEU A 173 -1.27 -11.86 -2.48
CA LEU A 173 -1.32 -13.13 -1.76
C LEU A 173 -2.73 -13.67 -1.64
N CYS A 174 -2.85 -14.99 -1.81
CA CYS A 174 -4.04 -15.79 -1.66
C CYS A 174 -3.69 -17.06 -0.88
N SER A 175 -4.26 -17.22 0.32
CA SER A 175 -3.97 -18.36 1.21
C SER A 175 -2.47 -18.53 1.49
N GLY A 176 -1.75 -17.42 1.73
CA GLY A 176 -0.33 -17.43 2.10
C GLY A 176 0.65 -17.68 0.95
N THR A 177 0.18 -17.73 -0.29
CA THR A 177 1.02 -17.86 -1.50
C THR A 177 0.62 -16.80 -2.53
N SER A 178 1.49 -16.47 -3.49
CA SER A 178 1.12 -15.55 -4.56
C SER A 178 -0.10 -16.09 -5.34
N CYS A 179 -1.11 -15.25 -5.57
CA CYS A 179 -2.29 -15.64 -6.32
C CYS A 179 -1.88 -16.06 -7.76
N SER A 180 -2.42 -17.18 -8.25
CA SER A 180 -2.10 -17.68 -9.60
C SER A 180 -2.45 -16.70 -10.72
N ASP A 181 -3.40 -15.80 -10.43
CA ASP A 181 -3.97 -14.80 -11.32
C ASP A 181 -3.49 -13.36 -11.02
N ALA A 182 -2.48 -13.20 -10.16
CA ALA A 182 -1.96 -11.90 -9.71
C ALA A 182 -1.59 -10.94 -10.88
N THR A 183 -1.12 -11.50 -12.00
CA THR A 183 -0.61 -10.75 -13.14
C THR A 183 -1.47 -10.86 -14.40
N THR A 184 -2.61 -11.57 -14.34
CA THR A 184 -3.45 -11.82 -15.52
C THR A 184 -4.08 -10.53 -16.06
N ILE A 185 -4.42 -9.59 -15.18
CA ILE A 185 -4.92 -8.26 -15.57
C ILE A 185 -3.75 -7.40 -16.05
N THR A 186 -3.72 -7.09 -17.35
CA THR A 186 -2.67 -6.25 -17.97
C THR A 186 -3.15 -4.84 -18.32
N THR A 187 -4.47 -4.62 -18.30
CA THR A 187 -5.11 -3.32 -18.55
C THR A 187 -6.05 -2.99 -17.40
N LEU A 188 -6.06 -1.73 -16.99
CA LEU A 188 -6.96 -1.22 -15.96
C LEU A 188 -8.44 -1.38 -16.36
N SER A 189 -9.30 -1.50 -15.36
CA SER A 189 -10.75 -1.41 -15.55
C SER A 189 -11.13 -0.01 -16.06
N PRO A 190 -12.28 0.13 -16.75
CA PRO A 190 -12.76 1.45 -17.17
C PRO A 190 -12.93 2.42 -16.00
N ALA A 191 -13.40 1.93 -14.84
CA ALA A 191 -13.56 2.73 -13.64
C ALA A 191 -12.22 3.23 -13.10
N ALA A 192 -11.21 2.35 -12.98
CA ALA A 192 -9.87 2.72 -12.57
C ALA A 192 -9.23 3.75 -13.52
N LEU A 193 -9.44 3.63 -14.84
CA LEU A 193 -8.96 4.61 -15.83
C LEU A 193 -9.66 5.96 -15.71
N SER A 194 -10.94 5.96 -15.35
CA SER A 194 -11.75 7.18 -15.21
C SER A 194 -11.57 7.89 -13.87
N PHE A 195 -10.83 7.29 -12.94
CA PHE A 195 -10.58 7.87 -11.63
C PHE A 195 -9.89 9.23 -11.76
N VAL A 196 -10.46 10.23 -11.11
CA VAL A 196 -9.92 11.59 -10.97
C VAL A 196 -9.68 11.83 -9.49
N SER A 197 -8.42 12.06 -9.14
CA SER A 197 -8.01 12.26 -7.76
C SER A 197 -8.31 13.66 -7.25
N GLU A 198 -8.78 13.74 -6.00
CA GLU A 198 -8.85 14.98 -5.24
C GLU A 198 -7.68 15.13 -4.27
N TYR A 199 -6.95 16.24 -4.41
CA TYR A 199 -5.84 16.62 -3.52
C TYR A 199 -6.33 17.46 -2.34
N SER A 200 -7.43 17.07 -1.71
CA SER A 200 -7.80 17.67 -0.42
C SER A 200 -6.89 17.09 0.66
N SER A 201 -6.42 17.96 1.56
CA SER A 201 -5.55 17.59 2.68
C SER A 201 -6.35 16.87 3.76
N ALA A 202 -6.50 15.55 3.64
CA ALA A 202 -6.81 14.73 4.80
C ALA A 202 -5.52 14.54 5.60
N SER A 203 -5.17 15.57 6.37
CA SER A 203 -3.99 15.62 7.23
C SER A 203 -4.42 15.53 8.69
N GLY A 204 -4.15 14.39 9.33
CA GLY A 204 -4.55 14.08 10.71
C GLY A 204 -3.44 14.23 11.77
N GLY A 205 -2.34 14.93 11.46
CA GLY A 205 -1.21 15.11 12.38
C GLY A 205 -0.96 16.57 12.76
N GLY A 206 -1.20 16.93 14.02
CA GLY A 206 -1.02 18.28 14.55
C GLY A 206 0.43 18.66 14.88
N THR A 207 0.85 19.83 14.39
CA THR A 207 1.94 20.73 14.85
C THR A 207 3.06 20.16 15.75
N THR A 208 4.28 20.10 15.18
CA THR A 208 5.51 20.42 15.92
C THR A 208 6.38 21.39 15.12
N SER A 209 6.37 22.66 15.54
CA SER A 209 7.40 23.62 15.20
C SER A 209 8.69 23.24 15.93
N SER A 210 9.77 23.01 15.18
CA SER A 210 11.12 22.97 15.73
C SER A 210 12.01 23.88 14.89
N SER A 211 12.23 25.08 15.45
CA SER A 211 13.20 26.06 15.02
C SER A 211 14.62 25.58 15.37
N SER A 212 15.52 25.59 14.40
CA SER A 212 16.97 25.62 14.68
C SER A 212 17.65 26.54 13.67
N SER A 213 18.08 27.69 14.17
CA SER A 213 18.71 28.79 13.46
C SER A 213 20.21 28.54 13.26
N SER A 214 20.73 28.82 12.07
CA SER A 214 22.10 29.35 11.90
C SER A 214 22.26 30.07 10.57
N ALA A 215 21.99 31.37 10.66
CA ALA A 215 22.51 32.54 9.95
C ALA A 215 23.45 32.39 8.73
N ALA A 216 23.07 33.04 7.62
CA ALA A 216 23.93 33.95 6.85
C ALA A 216 23.10 34.91 5.94
N MET A 217 22.81 36.10 6.47
CA MET A 217 22.80 37.48 5.90
C MET A 217 23.25 37.62 4.41
N SER A 218 22.67 38.43 3.51
CA SER A 218 21.96 39.73 3.49
C SER A 218 21.16 39.79 2.15
N GLU A 219 20.13 40.61 1.84
CA GLU A 219 19.83 42.01 2.12
C GLU A 219 18.30 42.28 2.16
N MET A 220 17.98 43.14 3.12
CA MET A 220 16.84 44.02 3.37
C MET A 220 15.88 44.39 2.21
N SER A 221 14.58 44.11 2.40
CA SER A 221 13.50 45.13 2.41
C SER A 221 12.23 44.55 3.05
N SER A 222 11.85 45.12 4.20
CA SER A 222 10.76 44.69 5.07
C SER A 222 9.37 44.85 4.47
N ALA A 223 8.60 43.76 4.43
CA ALA A 223 7.16 43.76 4.68
C ALA A 223 6.80 42.44 5.37
N SER A 224 6.65 42.52 6.69
CA SER A 224 6.09 41.47 7.55
C SER A 224 4.65 41.15 7.16
N SER A 225 4.31 39.86 7.10
CA SER A 225 3.27 39.21 7.91
C SER A 225 2.76 37.97 7.20
N ASP A 226 3.00 36.83 7.84
CA ASP A 226 2.06 35.72 8.02
C ASP A 226 0.95 35.61 6.97
N PHE A 227 1.21 34.83 5.92
CA PHE A 227 0.15 34.32 5.07
C PHE A 227 -0.63 33.23 5.84
N CYS A 228 -1.59 33.72 6.63
CA CYS A 228 -2.83 33.07 7.07
C CYS A 228 -2.74 31.91 8.08
N THR A 229 -2.60 32.25 9.36
CA THR A 229 -3.27 31.51 10.45
C THR A 229 -4.41 32.39 10.97
N GLY A 230 -5.66 31.94 10.83
CA GLY A 230 -6.87 32.69 11.19
C GLY A 230 -7.79 32.91 10.00
N GLN A 231 -9.11 32.89 10.24
CA GLN A 231 -10.16 32.88 9.21
C GLN A 231 -9.89 33.87 8.06
N GLY A 232 -9.38 33.36 6.95
CA GLY A 232 -8.96 34.14 5.79
C GLY A 232 -10.01 34.06 4.68
N SER A 233 -10.48 35.20 4.21
CA SER A 233 -11.22 35.29 2.95
C SER A 233 -10.25 35.10 1.79
N VAL A 234 -10.62 34.24 0.83
CA VAL A 234 -9.89 34.11 -0.42
C VAL A 234 -10.32 35.26 -1.33
N MET A 235 -9.45 36.25 -1.52
CA MET A 235 -9.62 37.22 -2.61
C MET A 235 -9.24 36.54 -3.93
N PHE A 236 -10.25 36.04 -4.65
CA PHE A 236 -10.07 35.73 -6.07
C PHE A 236 -9.96 37.05 -6.83
N ASN A 237 -8.78 37.38 -7.34
CA ASN A 237 -8.60 38.52 -8.22
C ASN A 237 -9.21 38.17 -9.58
N GLY A 238 -10.50 38.48 -9.74
CA GLY A 238 -11.22 38.55 -11.01
C GLY A 238 -11.26 37.27 -11.84
N PHE A 239 -12.34 36.49 -11.71
CA PHE A 239 -12.68 35.53 -12.77
C PHE A 239 -13.21 36.30 -13.99
N GLN A 240 -12.58 36.17 -15.15
CA GLN A 240 -13.19 36.59 -16.41
C GLN A 240 -14.06 35.45 -16.92
N THR A 241 -15.38 35.65 -16.88
CA THR A 241 -16.34 34.74 -17.53
C THR A 241 -16.96 35.47 -18.72
N SER A 242 -17.17 34.76 -19.84
CA SER A 242 -17.81 35.27 -21.05
C SER A 242 -19.16 34.59 -21.22
N ILE A 243 -20.23 35.39 -21.27
CA ILE A 243 -21.57 34.93 -21.68
C ILE A 243 -21.95 35.76 -22.89
N ASN A 244 -22.19 35.11 -24.04
CA ASN A 244 -22.52 35.76 -25.32
C ASN A 244 -21.53 36.87 -25.76
N GLY A 245 -20.23 36.70 -25.48
CA GLY A 245 -19.18 37.63 -25.94
C GLY A 245 -19.04 38.92 -25.13
N SER A 246 -19.73 39.04 -23.99
CA SER A 246 -19.56 40.17 -23.06
C SER A 246 -18.77 39.74 -21.82
N CYS A 247 -17.68 40.44 -21.52
CA CYS A 247 -16.88 40.20 -20.32
C CYS A 247 -17.54 40.87 -19.10
N VAL A 248 -17.80 40.09 -18.05
CA VAL A 248 -18.38 40.59 -16.80
C VAL A 248 -17.33 40.51 -15.68
N MET A 249 -17.12 41.62 -14.98
CA MET A 249 -16.25 41.70 -13.80
C MET A 249 -17.13 41.73 -12.54
N LEU A 250 -17.03 40.69 -11.71
CA LEU A 250 -17.76 40.61 -10.45
C LEU A 250 -16.85 41.09 -9.32
N ILE A 251 -17.27 42.15 -8.61
CA ILE A 251 -16.58 42.68 -7.43
C ILE A 251 -17.47 42.43 -6.22
N PHE A 252 -16.96 41.71 -5.23
CA PHE A 252 -17.65 41.53 -3.95
C PHE A 252 -17.14 42.57 -2.96
N GLN A 253 -18.06 43.32 -2.34
CA GLN A 253 -17.76 44.21 -1.22
C GLN A 253 -18.22 43.56 0.08
N PRO A 254 -17.36 43.45 1.11
CA PRO A 254 -17.79 42.99 2.42
C PRO A 254 -18.63 44.08 3.12
N TRP A 255 -19.64 43.65 3.88
CA TRP A 255 -20.44 44.51 4.78
C TRP A 255 -19.83 44.57 6.18
#